data_AF-A0A7C6JU82-F1
#
_entry.id   AF-A0A7C6JU82-F1
#
_cell.length_a   1.000
_cell.length_b   1.000
_cell.length_c   1.000
_cell.angle_alpha   90.00
_cell.angle_beta   90.00
_cell.angle_gamma   90.00
#
_symmetry.space_group_name_H-M   'P 1'
#
loop_
_entity.id
_entity.type
_entity.pdbx_description
1 polymer ?
#
loop_
_entity_poly.entity_id
_entity_poly.type
_entity_poly.pdbx_seq_one_letter_code
_entity_poly.pdbx_strand_id
1 'polypeptide(L)'
;MLKLEIFDGTKTYMFPNGAIATPDIIRSDFPAVDLFPHVIEVNGNTCQAIQELQALRNIHRIDESLSDEEALLAIQDKINTPPEINTEPSVEERIAAALEFQNVLSM
;
A
#
# COMPACT_ATOMS: atom_id res chain seq x y z
N MET A 1 -4.16 1.87 -9.38
CA MET A 1 -3.91 2.62 -8.12
C MET A 1 -4.78 1.98 -7.06
N LEU A 2 -4.20 1.65 -5.91
CA LEU A 2 -4.94 1.09 -4.79
C LEU A 2 -5.80 2.19 -4.18
N LYS A 3 -7.04 1.84 -3.84
CA LYS A 3 -7.98 2.74 -3.18
C LYS A 3 -8.20 2.27 -1.75
N LEU A 4 -8.17 3.18 -0.79
CA LEU A 4 -8.52 2.89 0.59
C LEU A 4 -9.92 3.43 0.88
N GLU A 5 -10.76 2.63 1.51
CA GLU A 5 -12.12 3.00 1.91
C GLU A 5 -12.33 2.59 3.38
N ILE A 6 -12.86 3.48 4.22
CA ILE A 6 -13.30 3.07 5.56
C ILE A 6 -14.54 2.18 5.39
N PHE A 7 -14.57 1.05 6.09
CA PHE A 7 -15.70 0.14 6.08
C PHE A 7 -16.92 0.82 6.73
N ASP A 8 -17.98 0.99 5.95
CA ASP A 8 -19.25 1.57 6.37
C ASP A 8 -20.41 0.55 6.39
N GLY A 9 -20.12 -0.70 6.02
CA GLY A 9 -21.10 -1.78 5.97
C GLY A 9 -22.13 -1.69 4.84
N THR A 10 -21.91 -0.87 3.81
CA THR A 10 -22.87 -0.69 2.71
C THR A 10 -22.45 -1.36 1.41
N LYS A 11 -21.14 -1.38 1.12
CA LYS A 11 -20.61 -1.81 -0.18
C LYS A 11 -20.22 -3.28 -0.18
N THR A 12 -20.43 -3.91 -1.34
CA THR A 12 -20.02 -5.29 -1.60
C THR A 12 -18.77 -5.30 -2.47
N TYR A 13 -17.84 -6.22 -2.16
CA TYR A 13 -16.58 -6.41 -2.88
C TYR A 13 -16.44 -7.87 -3.32
N MET A 14 -15.29 -8.19 -3.91
CA MET A 14 -14.86 -9.55 -4.20
C MET A 14 -13.57 -9.83 -3.41
N PHE A 15 -13.46 -10.97 -2.75
CA PHE A 15 -12.19 -11.41 -2.18
C PHE A 15 -11.21 -11.86 -3.27
N PRO A 16 -9.89 -11.94 -3.01
CA PRO A 16 -8.90 -12.31 -4.02
C PRO A 16 -9.10 -13.71 -4.61
N ASN A 17 -9.81 -14.59 -3.90
CA ASN A 17 -10.20 -15.93 -4.37
C ASN A 17 -11.47 -15.94 -5.26
N GLY A 18 -12.05 -14.77 -5.55
CA GLY A 18 -13.28 -14.63 -6.34
C GLY A 18 -14.58 -14.76 -5.54
N ALA A 19 -14.53 -15.04 -4.24
CA ALA A 19 -15.74 -15.09 -3.41
C ALA A 19 -16.34 -13.69 -3.24
N ILE A 20 -17.66 -13.59 -3.14
CA ILE A 20 -18.35 -12.32 -2.88
C ILE A 20 -18.14 -11.94 -1.41
N ALA A 21 -17.65 -10.73 -1.18
CA ALA A 21 -17.43 -10.14 0.13
C ALA A 21 -18.56 -9.14 0.42
N THR A 22 -19.71 -9.65 0.87
CA THR A 22 -20.79 -8.79 1.37
C THR A 22 -20.44 -8.22 2.74
N PRO A 23 -21.09 -7.13 3.19
CA PRO A 23 -20.89 -6.61 4.54
C PRO A 23 -21.08 -7.66 5.64
N ASP A 24 -22.07 -8.56 5.50
CA ASP A 24 -22.32 -9.60 6.49
C ASP A 24 -21.21 -10.66 6.53
N ILE A 25 -20.63 -11.01 5.39
CA ILE A 25 -19.47 -11.91 5.31
C ILE A 25 -18.25 -11.22 5.94
N ILE A 26 -18.02 -9.95 5.62
CA ILE A 26 -16.93 -9.17 6.21
C ILE A 26 -17.08 -9.11 7.74
N ARG A 27 -18.28 -8.86 8.28
CA ARG A 27 -18.52 -8.89 9.74
C ARG A 27 -18.32 -10.27 10.36
N SER A 28 -18.68 -11.33 9.64
CA SER A 28 -18.48 -12.70 10.10
C SER A 28 -16.99 -13.04 10.22
N ASP A 29 -16.20 -12.67 9.22
CA ASP A 29 -14.78 -13.03 9.14
C ASP A 29 -13.89 -12.05 9.93
N PHE A 30 -14.30 -10.79 10.02
CA PHE A 30 -13.59 -9.69 10.67
C PHE A 30 -14.52 -8.93 11.64
N PRO A 31 -14.93 -9.54 12.77
CA PRO A 31 -15.96 -8.97 13.66
C PRO A 31 -15.55 -7.63 14.32
N ALA A 32 -14.27 -7.29 14.31
CA ALA A 32 -13.76 -6.04 14.85
C ALA A 32 -14.16 -4.80 14.01
N VAL A 33 -14.66 -4.99 12.79
CA VAL A 33 -15.06 -3.89 11.88
C VAL A 33 -16.21 -3.03 12.42
N ASP A 34 -17.04 -3.58 13.30
CA ASP A 34 -18.13 -2.85 13.95
C ASP A 34 -17.69 -2.19 15.28
N LEU A 35 -16.48 -2.49 15.77
CA LEU A 35 -15.95 -1.98 17.03
C LEU A 35 -14.88 -0.91 16.85
N PHE A 36 -14.08 -1.02 15.79
CA PHE A 36 -12.98 -0.10 15.48
C PHE A 36 -13.03 0.27 14.00
N PRO A 37 -12.60 1.49 13.62
CA PRO A 37 -12.53 1.88 12.21
C PRO A 37 -11.59 0.94 11.45
N HIS A 38 -12.13 0.21 10.48
CA HIS A 38 -11.34 -0.62 9.58
C HIS A 38 -11.33 -0.03 8.18
N VAL A 39 -10.20 -0.15 7.52
CA VAL A 39 -9.96 0.24 6.14
C VAL A 39 -9.96 -1.00 5.26
N ILE A 40 -10.66 -0.90 4.14
CA ILE A 40 -10.61 -1.86 3.05
C ILE A 40 -9.67 -1.31 1.98
N GLU A 41 -8.63 -2.07 1.67
CA GLU A 41 -7.79 -1.84 0.49
C GLU A 41 -8.47 -2.46 -0.73
N VAL A 42 -8.76 -1.63 -1.73
CA VAL A 42 -9.53 -1.97 -2.91
C VAL A 42 -8.67 -1.85 -4.16
N ASN A 43 -8.62 -2.94 -4.93
CA ASN A 43 -8.01 -2.99 -6.25
C ASN A 43 -9.06 -3.37 -7.31
N GLY A 44 -9.60 -2.35 -7.99
CA GLY A 44 -10.79 -2.51 -8.83
C GLY A 44 -12.03 -2.80 -7.97
N ASN A 45 -12.53 -4.04 -8.01
CA ASN A 45 -13.61 -4.52 -7.14
C ASN A 45 -13.11 -5.49 -6.05
N THR A 46 -11.81 -5.75 -6.03
CA THR A 46 -11.21 -6.74 -5.14
C THR A 46 -10.87 -6.11 -3.80
N CYS A 47 -11.43 -6.62 -2.72
CA CYS A 47 -10.99 -6.37 -1.36
C CYS A 47 -9.68 -7.12 -1.13
N GLN A 48 -8.56 -6.40 -1.21
CA GLN A 48 -7.21 -6.95 -1.13
C GLN A 48 -6.76 -7.14 0.32
N ALA A 49 -7.17 -6.23 1.21
CA ALA A 49 -6.91 -6.31 2.65
C ALA A 49 -8.00 -5.61 3.46
N ILE A 50 -8.17 -6.04 4.71
CA ILE A 50 -9.01 -5.40 5.73
C ILE A 50 -8.13 -5.20 6.95
N GLN A 51 -7.91 -3.94 7.35
CA GLN A 51 -6.99 -3.59 8.43
C GLN A 51 -7.56 -2.47 9.29
N GLU A 52 -7.28 -2.49 10.59
CA GLU A 52 -7.68 -1.42 11.49
C GLU A 52 -6.91 -0.11 11.18
N LEU A 53 -7.59 1.04 11.23
CA LEU A 53 -7.06 2.33 10.79
C LEU A 53 -5.87 2.80 11.63
N GLN A 54 -5.92 2.67 12.96
CA GLN A 54 -4.82 3.08 13.83
C GLN A 54 -3.57 2.22 13.59
N ALA A 55 -3.74 0.92 13.34
CA ALA A 55 -2.64 0.03 12.95
C ALA A 55 -2.00 0.51 11.64
N LEU A 56 -2.79 0.88 10.63
CA LEU A 56 -2.27 1.45 9.39
C LEU A 56 -1.56 2.79 9.62
N ARG A 57 -2.11 3.68 10.45
CA ARG A 57 -1.44 4.94 10.84
C ARG A 57 -0.06 4.67 11.43
N ASN A 58 0.04 3.71 12.35
CA ASN A 58 1.31 3.32 12.97
C ASN A 58 2.32 2.73 11.97
N ILE A 59 1.87 1.82 11.10
CA ILE A 59 2.72 1.18 10.08
C ILE A 59 3.31 2.22 9.13
N HIS A 60 2.49 3.18 8.68
CA HIS A 60 2.88 4.18 7.70
C HIS A 60 3.44 5.47 8.32
N ARG A 61 3.57 5.53 9.66
CA ARG A 61 4.03 6.68 10.43
C ARG A 61 3.24 7.95 10.10
N ILE A 62 1.92 7.83 10.15
CA ILE A 62 0.98 8.93 9.95
C ILE A 62 0.82 9.68 11.27
N ASP A 63 0.73 11.00 11.19
CA ASP A 63 0.50 11.84 12.35
C ASP A 63 -0.86 11.53 13.01
N GLU A 64 -0.84 11.29 14.32
CA GLU A 64 -2.02 10.97 15.12
C GLU A 64 -2.98 12.16 15.23
N SER A 65 -2.51 13.39 15.00
CA SER A 65 -3.34 14.59 15.05
C SER A 65 -4.28 14.74 13.84
N LEU A 66 -4.06 13.99 12.76
CA LEU A 66 -4.90 14.01 11.56
C LEU A 66 -6.27 13.38 11.81
N SER A 67 -7.30 13.93 11.17
CA SER A 67 -8.61 13.28 11.09
C SER A 67 -8.54 11.96 10.33
N ASP A 68 -9.56 11.11 10.48
CA ASP A 68 -9.58 9.81 9.80
C ASP A 68 -9.55 9.93 8.28
N GLU A 69 -10.24 10.93 7.71
CA GLU A 69 -10.24 11.19 6.27
C GLU A 69 -8.86 11.64 5.78
N GLU A 70 -8.22 12.57 6.49
CA GLU A 70 -6.87 13.06 6.16
C GLU A 70 -5.83 11.95 6.30
N ALA A 71 -5.93 11.14 7.35
CA ALA A 71 -5.06 10.00 7.57
C ALA A 71 -5.23 8.96 6.45
N LEU A 72 -6.46 8.65 6.04
CA LEU A 72 -6.74 7.72 4.95
C LEU A 72 -6.09 8.17 3.64
N LEU A 73 -6.21 9.46 3.30
CA LEU A 73 -5.58 10.05 2.12
C LEU A 73 -4.05 9.97 2.21
N ALA A 74 -3.46 10.33 3.36
CA ALA A 74 -2.01 10.27 3.56
C ALA A 74 -1.46 8.83 3.47
N ILE A 75 -2.21 7.83 3.96
CA ILE A 75 -1.85 6.42 3.83
C ILE A 75 -1.93 6.00 2.36
N GLN A 76 -3.03 6.35 1.67
CA GLN A 76 -3.23 6.00 0.27
C GLN A 76 -2.12 6.59 -0.61
N ASP A 77 -1.70 7.83 -0.35
CA ASP A 77 -0.61 8.47 -1.07
C ASP A 77 0.72 7.73 -0.84
N LYS A 78 1.02 7.35 0.41
CA LYS A 78 2.22 6.55 0.72
C LYS A 78 2.22 5.19 0.04
N ILE A 79 1.09 4.48 0.03
CA ILE A 79 0.97 3.15 -0.57
C ILE A 79 1.13 3.21 -2.11
N ASN A 80 0.60 4.27 -2.73
CA ASN A 80 0.68 4.44 -4.18
C ASN A 80 1.95 5.16 -4.66
N THR A 81 2.77 5.70 -3.76
CA THR A 81 4.06 6.30 -4.11
C THR A 81 5.01 5.20 -4.59
N PRO A 82 5.52 5.27 -5.83
CA PRO A 82 6.49 4.30 -6.32
C PRO A 82 7.74 4.29 -5.41
N PRO A 83 8.36 3.12 -5.19
CA PRO A 83 9.60 3.08 -4.43
C PRO A 83 10.65 3.93 -5.14
N GLU A 84 11.44 4.67 -4.35
CA GLU A 84 12.60 5.38 -4.88
C GLU A 84 13.59 4.36 -5.44
N ILE A 85 13.75 4.37 -6.76
CA ILE A 85 14.75 3.54 -7.43
C ILE A 85 16.07 4.27 -7.30
N ASN A 86 17.02 3.67 -6.59
CA ASN A 86 18.38 4.20 -6.58
C ASN A 86 18.96 4.07 -8.00
N THR A 87 19.19 5.21 -8.65
CA THR A 87 19.81 5.30 -9.97
C THR A 87 21.31 5.57 -9.90
N GLU A 88 21.87 5.72 -8.70
CA GLU A 88 23.31 5.80 -8.57
C GLU A 88 23.95 4.48 -9.03
N PRO A 89 24.95 4.54 -9.92
CA PRO A 89 25.69 3.36 -10.30
C PRO A 89 26.29 2.71 -9.06
N SER A 90 26.12 1.41 -8.94
CA SER A 90 26.80 0.58 -7.95
C SER A 90 28.32 0.71 -8.09
N VAL A 91 29.05 0.29 -7.05
CA VAL A 91 30.53 0.30 -7.08
C VAL A 91 31.04 -0.56 -8.22
N GLU A 92 30.40 -1.70 -8.46
CA GLU A 92 30.69 -2.64 -9.53
C GLU A 92 30.49 -2.00 -10.91
N GLU A 93 29.38 -1.28 -11.13
CA GLU A 93 29.12 -0.55 -12.38
C GLU A 93 30.13 0.59 -12.58
N ARG A 94 30.53 1.29 -11.51
CA ARG A 94 31.58 2.33 -11.58
C ARG A 94 32.94 1.73 -11.96
N ILE A 95 33.30 0.57 -11.41
CA ILE A 95 34.55 -0.13 -11.72
C ILE A 95 34.53 -0.66 -13.17
N ALA A 96 33.43 -1.30 -13.59
CA ALA A 96 33.26 -1.79 -14.95
C ALA A 96 33.41 -0.66 -15.97
N ALA A 97 32.73 0.47 -15.77
CA ALA A 97 32.85 1.63 -16.65
C ALA A 97 34.28 2.20 -16.70
N ALA A 98 35.00 2.23 -15.57
CA ALA A 98 36.39 2.68 -15.53
C ALA A 98 37.34 1.74 -16.30
N LEU A 99 37.16 0.42 -16.16
CA LEU A 99 37.94 -0.59 -16.89
C LEU A 99 37.64 -0.56 -18.39
N GLU A 100 36.37 -0.41 -18.78
CA GLU A 100 35.97 -0.23 -20.18
C GLU A 100 36.61 1.03 -20.77
N PHE A 101 36.56 2.15 -20.05
CA PHE A 101 37.19 3.40 -20.49
C PHE A 101 38.71 3.25 -20.66
N GLN A 102 39.38 2.58 -19.72
CA GLN A 102 40.81 2.31 -19.83
C GLN A 102 41.15 1.45 -21.05
N ASN A 103 40.35 0.43 -21.35
CA ASN A 103 40.53 -0.42 -22.53
C ASN A 103 40.37 0.38 -23.83
N VAL A 104 39.37 1.27 -23.90
CA VAL A 104 39.15 2.15 -25.06
C VAL A 104 40.32 3.11 -25.28
N LEU A 105 40.91 3.68 -24.22
CA LEU A 105 42.06 4.58 -24.33
C LEU A 105 43.38 3.87 -24.66
N SER A 106 43.45 2.55 -24.40
CA SER A 106 44.64 1.74 -24.65
C SER A 106 44.64 1.05 -26.03
N MET A 107 43.58 1.25 -26.82
CA MET A 107 43.48 0.86 -28.22
C MET A 107 44.09 1.92 -29.14
#